data_AF-A0A2J8RXC2-F1
#
_entry.id   AF-A0A2J8RXC2-F1
#
_cell.length_a   1.000
_cell.length_b   1.000
_cell.length_c   1.000
_cell.angle_alpha   90.00
_cell.angle_beta   90.00
_cell.angle_gamma   90.00
#
_symmetry.space_group_name_H-M   'P 1'
#
loop_
_entity.id
_entity.type
_entity.pdbx_description
1 polymer ?
#
loop_
_entity_poly.entity_id
_entity_poly.type
_entity_poly.pdbx_seq_one_letter_code
_entity_poly.pdbx_strand_id
1 'polypeptide(L)'
;MEGDFSVCRNCKRHVASAHFTLHEAYCLRFLVLCPECEEPVPKETMEEHCKVEHQQANECRERPVECKFCELDMQLSKLELHESYCGSRTELCQGCGQFIMRRMLAQHTDVCRSEQAQLGKG
;
A
#
# COMPACT_ATOMS: atom_id res chain seq x y z
N MET A 1 43.38 -6.42 -21.24
CA MET A 1 43.54 -6.00 -19.83
C MET A 1 42.15 -5.84 -19.27
N GLU A 2 41.68 -6.81 -18.50
CA GLU A 2 40.38 -6.71 -17.83
C GLU A 2 40.55 -5.73 -16.67
N GLY A 3 39.77 -4.65 -16.67
CA GLY A 3 39.79 -3.68 -15.58
C GLY A 3 39.15 -4.29 -14.33
N ASP A 4 39.78 -4.12 -13.18
CA ASP A 4 39.21 -4.53 -11.91
C ASP A 4 38.05 -3.59 -11.51
N PHE A 5 36.97 -4.16 -10.98
CA PHE A 5 35.75 -3.43 -10.59
C PHE A 5 35.37 -3.75 -9.14
N SER A 6 34.91 -2.74 -8.43
CA SER A 6 34.37 -2.83 -7.08
C SER A 6 32.91 -2.34 -7.05
N VAL A 7 32.08 -2.94 -6.18
CA VAL A 7 30.66 -2.56 -6.05
C VAL A 7 30.49 -1.53 -4.94
N CYS A 8 29.88 -0.39 -5.26
CA CYS A 8 29.61 0.65 -4.27
C CYS A 8 28.52 0.19 -3.30
N ARG A 9 28.76 0.32 -1.99
CA ARG A 9 27.78 -0.08 -0.97
C ARG A 9 26.56 0.86 -0.90
N ASN A 10 26.71 2.12 -1.32
CA ASN A 10 25.62 3.10 -1.31
C ASN A 10 24.73 2.96 -2.54
N CYS A 11 25.27 3.20 -3.74
CA CYS A 11 24.48 3.18 -4.98
C CYS A 11 24.37 1.81 -5.67
N LYS A 12 25.03 0.78 -5.15
CA LYS A 12 25.06 -0.60 -5.70
C LYS A 12 25.64 -0.74 -7.12
N ARG A 13 26.21 0.32 -7.71
CA ARG A 13 26.83 0.27 -9.04
C ARG A 13 28.23 -0.36 -9.02
N HIS A 14 28.59 -0.99 -10.14
CA HIS A 14 29.96 -1.43 -10.42
C HIS A 14 30.81 -0.23 -10.85
N VAL A 15 31.93 -0.03 -10.18
CA VAL A 15 32.83 1.10 -10.41
C VAL A 15 34.24 0.56 -10.57
N ALA A 16 34.98 1.03 -11.58
CA ALA A 16 36.35 0.62 -11.77
C ALA A 16 37.17 0.88 -10.49
N SER A 17 37.96 -0.11 -10.05
CA SER A 17 38.72 -0.04 -8.80
C SER A 17 39.61 1.22 -8.75
N ALA A 18 40.15 1.66 -9.90
CA ALA A 18 40.95 2.88 -10.02
C ALA A 18 40.20 4.18 -9.65
N HIS A 19 38.88 4.21 -9.76
CA HIS A 19 38.04 5.39 -9.48
C HIS A 19 37.14 5.20 -8.25
N PHE A 20 37.25 4.07 -7.55
CA PHE A 20 36.32 3.69 -6.50
C PHE A 20 36.30 4.68 -5.32
N THR A 21 37.47 5.09 -4.81
CA THR A 21 37.55 6.00 -3.66
C THR A 21 36.91 7.36 -3.94
N LEU A 22 37.15 7.92 -5.14
CA LEU A 22 36.53 9.18 -5.55
C LEU A 22 35.02 9.03 -5.69
N HIS A 23 34.58 7.95 -6.34
CA HIS A 23 33.16 7.64 -6.46
C HIS A 23 32.51 7.49 -5.09
N GLU A 24 33.10 6.75 -4.16
CA GLU A 24 32.53 6.50 -2.84
C GLU A 24 32.33 7.80 -2.06
N ALA A 25 33.34 8.67 -2.04
CA ALA A 25 33.25 9.98 -1.39
C ALA A 25 32.13 10.84 -2.00
N TYR A 26 32.01 10.88 -3.33
CA TYR A 26 30.93 11.61 -4.01
C TYR A 26 29.56 10.98 -3.73
N CYS A 27 29.45 9.66 -3.90
CA CYS A 27 28.22 8.90 -3.80
C CYS A 27 27.62 9.02 -2.40
N LEU A 28 28.41 8.85 -1.34
CA LEU A 28 27.93 8.99 0.05
C LEU A 28 27.46 10.41 0.36
N ARG A 29 28.14 11.42 -0.21
CA ARG A 29 27.83 12.82 0.06
C ARG A 29 26.58 13.28 -0.67
N PHE A 30 26.45 12.95 -1.95
CA PHE A 30 25.49 13.59 -2.85
C PHE A 30 24.38 12.68 -3.36
N LEU A 31 24.57 11.36 -3.38
CA LEU A 31 23.58 10.43 -3.90
C LEU A 31 22.83 9.71 -2.77
N VAL A 32 21.55 9.43 -3.00
CA VAL A 32 20.69 8.60 -2.16
C VAL A 32 19.83 7.71 -3.06
N LEU A 33 19.48 6.52 -2.59
CA LEU A 33 18.58 5.64 -3.33
C LEU A 33 17.14 6.14 -3.23
N CYS A 34 16.43 6.19 -4.35
CA CYS A 34 15.00 6.47 -4.37
C CYS A 34 14.26 5.35 -3.61
N PRO A 35 13.34 5.67 -2.68
CA PRO A 35 12.59 4.65 -1.95
C PRO A 35 11.58 3.90 -2.81
N GLU A 36 11.25 4.41 -4.00
CA GLU A 36 10.24 3.83 -4.88
C GLU A 36 10.83 2.89 -5.94
N CYS A 37 11.97 3.26 -6.54
CA CYS A 37 12.61 2.51 -7.62
C CYS A 37 14.05 2.06 -7.33
N GLU A 38 14.60 2.41 -6.15
CA GLU A 38 15.96 2.06 -5.73
C GLU A 38 17.10 2.60 -6.61
N GLU A 39 16.81 3.53 -7.53
CA GLU A 39 17.84 4.19 -8.32
C GLU A 39 18.60 5.23 -7.50
N PRO A 40 19.93 5.36 -7.68
CA PRO A 40 20.72 6.40 -7.04
C PRO A 40 20.48 7.76 -7.70
N VAL A 41 19.90 8.68 -6.95
CA VAL A 41 19.52 10.02 -7.39
C VAL A 41 20.26 11.06 -6.53
N PRO A 42 20.68 12.21 -7.10
CA PRO A 42 21.19 13.32 -6.30
C PRO A 42 20.17 13.79 -5.26
N LYS A 43 20.63 14.00 -4.03
CA LYS A 43 19.78 14.44 -2.91
C LYS A 43 19.00 15.72 -3.24
N GLU A 44 19.62 16.63 -3.97
CA GLU A 44 19.04 17.91 -4.39
C GLU A 44 17.90 17.77 -5.42
N THR A 45 17.91 16.72 -6.24
CA THR A 45 16.90 16.50 -7.29
C THR A 45 15.93 15.36 -6.97
N MET A 46 15.96 14.80 -5.75
CA MET A 46 15.09 13.68 -5.39
C MET A 46 13.60 14.01 -5.51
N GLU A 47 13.21 15.22 -5.09
CA GLU A 47 11.81 15.66 -5.19
C GLU A 47 11.35 15.74 -6.65
N GLU A 48 12.16 16.31 -7.52
CA GLU A 48 11.86 16.41 -8.96
C GLU A 48 11.79 15.03 -9.61
N HIS A 49 12.74 14.14 -9.30
CA HIS A 49 12.71 12.76 -9.75
C HIS A 49 11.40 12.05 -9.36
N CYS A 50 10.98 12.17 -8.11
CA CYS A 50 9.71 11.58 -7.66
C CYS A 50 8.50 12.19 -8.37
N LYS A 51 8.51 13.49 -8.66
CA LYS A 51 7.43 14.14 -9.42
C LYS A 51 7.36 13.65 -10.87
N VAL A 52 8.48 13.58 -11.56
CA VAL A 52 8.48 13.22 -12.98
C VAL A 52 8.24 11.72 -13.18
N GLU A 53 8.92 10.89 -12.39
CA GLU A 53 8.96 9.44 -12.63
C GLU A 53 7.88 8.67 -11.86
N HIS A 54 7.46 9.17 -10.68
CA HIS A 54 6.58 8.42 -9.77
C HIS A 54 5.24 9.07 -9.45
N GLN A 55 5.01 10.34 -9.82
CA GLN A 55 3.79 11.08 -9.45
C GLN A 55 2.52 10.37 -9.88
N GLN A 56 2.42 9.91 -11.13
CA GLN A 56 1.20 9.25 -11.61
C GLN A 56 0.90 7.95 -10.85
N ALA A 57 1.93 7.17 -10.54
CA ALA A 57 1.78 5.94 -9.76
C ALA A 57 1.33 6.25 -8.33
N ASN A 58 1.92 7.28 -7.70
CA ASN A 58 1.55 7.73 -6.36
C ASN A 58 0.12 8.30 -6.32
N GLU A 59 -0.24 9.17 -7.26
CA GLU A 59 -1.61 9.71 -7.37
C GLU A 59 -2.64 8.59 -7.56
N CYS A 60 -2.32 7.57 -8.36
CA CYS A 60 -3.18 6.40 -8.54
C CYS A 60 -3.37 5.62 -7.23
N ARG A 61 -2.29 5.42 -6.46
CA ARG A 61 -2.31 4.70 -5.17
C ARG A 61 -2.95 5.51 -4.04
N GLU A 62 -2.84 6.82 -4.07
CA GLU A 62 -3.40 7.71 -3.06
C GLU A 62 -4.83 8.17 -3.42
N ARG A 63 -5.33 7.78 -4.59
CA ARG A 63 -6.70 8.09 -5.03
C ARG A 63 -7.73 7.59 -3.99
N PRO A 64 -8.72 8.42 -3.62
CA PRO A 64 -9.85 7.99 -2.80
C PRO A 64 -10.68 6.92 -3.52
N VAL A 65 -11.02 5.87 -2.79
CA VAL A 65 -11.88 4.76 -3.22
C VAL A 65 -12.77 4.38 -2.04
N GLU A 66 -14.06 4.21 -2.32
CA GLU A 66 -15.07 3.87 -1.31
C GLU A 66 -14.88 2.44 -0.79
N CYS A 67 -14.93 2.26 0.54
CA CYS A 67 -14.94 0.94 1.16
C CYS A 67 -16.32 0.28 1.03
N LYS A 68 -16.39 -0.93 0.47
CA LYS A 68 -17.68 -1.66 0.26
C LYS A 68 -18.42 -2.06 1.54
N PHE A 69 -17.78 -1.94 2.70
CA PHE A 69 -18.39 -2.29 3.98
C PHE A 69 -18.93 -1.06 4.70
N CYS A 70 -18.14 0.02 4.79
CA CYS A 70 -18.50 1.23 5.53
C CYS A 70 -18.86 2.46 4.69
N GLU A 71 -18.73 2.38 3.36
CA GLU A 71 -19.08 3.45 2.42
C GLU A 71 -18.29 4.75 2.65
N LEU A 72 -17.15 4.65 3.35
CA LEU A 72 -16.23 5.77 3.55
C LEU A 72 -15.10 5.72 2.52
N ASP A 73 -14.72 6.90 2.04
CA ASP A 73 -13.57 7.06 1.15
C ASP A 73 -12.26 6.75 1.87
N MET A 74 -11.48 5.86 1.27
CA MET A 74 -10.16 5.44 1.72
C MET A 74 -9.14 5.49 0.59
N GLN A 75 -7.87 5.64 0.93
CA GLN A 75 -6.80 5.59 -0.06
C GLN A 75 -6.69 4.17 -0.64
N LEU A 76 -6.57 4.06 -1.97
CA LEU A 76 -6.43 2.76 -2.65
C LEU A 76 -5.30 1.91 -2.06
N SER A 77 -4.16 2.54 -1.73
CA SER A 77 -2.98 1.92 -1.11
C SER A 77 -3.28 1.24 0.24
N LYS A 78 -4.33 1.66 0.94
CA LYS A 78 -4.73 1.16 2.26
C LYS A 78 -6.07 0.43 2.25
N LEU A 79 -6.73 0.37 1.10
CA LEU A 79 -8.09 -0.14 0.99
C LEU A 79 -8.18 -1.62 1.41
N GLU A 80 -7.26 -2.47 0.95
CA GLU A 80 -7.26 -3.90 1.28
C GLU A 80 -7.14 -4.16 2.79
N LEU A 81 -6.17 -3.50 3.43
CA LEU A 81 -5.97 -3.61 4.88
C LEU A 81 -7.23 -3.12 5.62
N HIS A 82 -7.79 -1.99 5.20
CA HIS A 82 -9.01 -1.47 5.79
C HIS A 82 -10.19 -2.42 5.60
N GLU A 83 -10.42 -2.94 4.39
CA GLU A 83 -11.52 -3.86 4.08
C GLU A 83 -11.44 -5.15 4.90
N SER A 84 -10.23 -5.67 5.12
CA SER A 84 -10.02 -6.87 5.95
C SER A 84 -10.49 -6.66 7.39
N TYR A 85 -10.13 -5.52 7.98
CA TYR A 85 -10.54 -5.14 9.33
C TYR A 85 -12.03 -4.75 9.38
N CYS A 86 -12.46 -3.89 8.46
CA CYS A 86 -13.82 -3.36 8.40
C CYS A 86 -14.85 -4.49 8.19
N GLY A 87 -14.56 -5.44 7.30
CA GLY A 87 -15.43 -6.57 7.02
C GLY A 87 -15.48 -7.63 8.13
N SER A 88 -14.45 -7.73 8.97
CA SER A 88 -14.39 -8.69 10.09
C SER A 88 -15.01 -8.17 11.39
N ARG A 89 -15.29 -6.86 11.48
CA ARG A 89 -16.06 -6.29 12.60
C ARG A 89 -17.42 -6.97 12.72
N THR A 90 -17.79 -7.38 13.94
CA THR A 90 -19.08 -7.97 14.24
C THR A 90 -20.11 -6.90 14.60
N GLU A 91 -21.29 -6.99 14.02
CA GLU A 91 -22.43 -6.11 14.26
C GLU A 91 -23.64 -6.91 14.71
N LEU A 92 -24.53 -6.28 15.48
CA LEU A 92 -25.74 -6.92 15.98
C LEU A 92 -26.81 -6.94 14.88
N CYS A 93 -27.29 -8.13 14.53
CA CYS A 93 -28.45 -8.27 13.67
C CYS A 93 -29.71 -7.79 14.40
N GLN A 94 -30.37 -6.77 13.85
CA GLN A 94 -31.61 -6.20 14.42
C GLN A 94 -32.79 -7.17 14.40
N GLY A 95 -32.72 -8.23 13.58
CA GLY A 95 -33.76 -9.23 13.47
C GLY A 95 -33.70 -10.31 14.55
N CYS A 96 -32.57 -11.01 14.67
CA CYS A 96 -32.41 -12.14 15.60
C CYS A 96 -31.55 -11.82 16.83
N GLY A 97 -30.95 -10.63 16.92
CA GLY A 97 -30.06 -10.25 18.01
C GLY A 97 -28.72 -10.99 18.01
N GLN A 98 -28.35 -11.71 16.96
CA GLN A 98 -27.04 -12.37 16.86
C GLN A 98 -25.95 -11.40 16.39
N PHE A 99 -24.72 -11.57 16.88
CA PHE A 99 -23.56 -10.84 16.40
C PHE A 99 -23.01 -11.51 15.13
N ILE A 100 -23.08 -10.80 14.02
CA ILE A 100 -22.70 -11.30 12.70
C ILE A 100 -21.61 -10.38 12.14
N MET A 101 -20.57 -10.95 11.54
CA MET A 101 -19.53 -10.15 10.86
C MET A 101 -20.16 -9.28 9.77
N ARG A 102 -19.71 -8.04 9.65
CA ARG A 102 -20.24 -7.05 8.70
C ARG A 102 -20.27 -7.59 7.27
N ARG A 103 -19.23 -8.32 6.86
CA ARG A 103 -19.18 -8.97 5.53
C ARG A 103 -20.26 -10.03 5.30
N MET A 104 -20.78 -10.63 6.37
CA MET A 104 -21.80 -11.69 6.33
C MET A 104 -23.20 -11.15 6.62
N LEU A 105 -23.32 -9.92 7.14
CA LEU A 105 -24.58 -9.37 7.61
C LEU A 105 -25.63 -9.28 6.49
N ALA A 106 -25.26 -8.87 5.28
CA ALA A 106 -26.17 -8.80 4.14
C ALA A 106 -26.82 -10.17 3.86
N GLN A 107 -26.02 -11.22 3.66
CA GLN A 107 -26.49 -12.59 3.40
C GLN A 107 -27.31 -13.14 4.58
N HIS A 108 -26.87 -12.86 5.80
CA HIS A 108 -27.59 -13.26 7.00
C HIS A 108 -28.99 -12.62 7.06
N THR A 109 -29.13 -11.34 6.75
CA THR A 109 -30.42 -10.64 6.86
C THR A 109 -31.49 -11.17 5.91
N ASP A 110 -31.12 -11.75 4.77
CA ASP A 110 -32.06 -12.34 3.82
C ASP A 110 -32.69 -13.62 4.39
N VAL A 111 -31.87 -14.48 4.99
CA VAL A 111 -32.34 -15.70 5.67
C VAL A 111 -33.06 -15.36 6.97
N CYS A 112 -32.47 -14.51 7.80
CA CYS A 112 -32.98 -14.15 9.12
C CYS A 112 -34.37 -13.51 9.07
N ARG A 113 -34.66 -12.69 8.04
CA ARG A 113 -35.99 -12.13 7.82
C ARG A 113 -37.03 -13.21 7.46
N SER A 114 -36.64 -14.21 6.67
CA SER A 114 -37.54 -15.31 6.31
C SER A 114 -37.87 -16.23 7.49
N GLU A 115 -36.94 -16.44 8.42
CA GLU A 115 -37.15 -17.27 9.62
C GLU A 115 -38.05 -16.57 10.65
N GLN A 116 -37.93 -15.26 10.81
CA GLN A 116 -38.83 -14.47 11.68
C GLN A 116 -40.25 -14.38 11.14
N ALA A 117 -40.44 -14.33 9.82
CA ALA A 117 -41.77 -14.32 9.21
C ALA A 117 -42.58 -15.61 9.48
N GLN A 118 -41.93 -16.72 9.86
CA GLN A 118 -42.59 -17.98 10.21
C GLN A 118 -42.95 -18.10 11.69
N LEU A 119 -42.32 -17.32 12.58
CA LEU A 119 -42.57 -17.35 14.03
C LEU A 119 -43.71 -16.42 14.49
N GLY A 120 -44.20 -15.52 13.61
CA GLY A 120 -45.29 -14.58 13.90
C GLY A 120 -46.72 -15.10 13.65
N LYS A 121 -46.89 -16.39 13.34
CA LYS A 121 -48.21 -17.05 13.21
C LYS A 121 -48.39 -18.05 14.34
N GLY A 122 -48.74 -17.57 15.53
CA GLY A 122 -49.09 -18.38 16.69
C GLY A 122 -50.10 -17.65 17.56
#